data_AF-A0A2K8NWD2-F1
#
_entry.id   AF-A0A2K8NWD2-F1
#
_cell.length_a   1.000
_cell.length_b   1.000
_cell.length_c   1.000
_cell.angle_alpha   90.00
_cell.angle_beta   90.00
_cell.angle_gamma   90.00
#
_symmetry.space_group_name_H-M   'P 1'
#
loop_
_entity.id
_entity.type
_entity.pdbx_description
1 polymer ?
#
loop_
_entity_poly.entity_id
_entity_poly.type
_entity_poly.pdbx_seq_one_letter_code
_entity_poly.pdbx_strand_id
1 'polypeptide(L)'
;MHHNLLVEVTNNGTGVENLPWWSILIFIAVVLIALVFIPWSKIKTKIDDRKQKKTETKQLQPPSKNAHSAFFGIYNWFGKKQAMRLQRTVYVQELEDACQLCRPFENKVLSLEDDDKIMTMKQAIEQGYHHLGCHHIDVDYFVDLTEIKPNQWTDEHKQFRRSLVLKQFKIEDELRDLKYQLDNRKIMSKQKENDLIKKIETKEKELVKFIEGNNLQRNKAREQYNLSDIQKFT
;
A
#
# COMPACT_ATOMS: atom_id res chain seq x y z
N MET A 1 -15.01 -20.02 77.76
CA MET A 1 -14.62 -18.59 77.79
C MET A 1 -14.33 -18.16 76.36
N HIS A 2 -15.28 -17.47 75.72
CA HIS A 2 -15.07 -16.82 74.43
C HIS A 2 -15.71 -15.43 74.50
N HIS A 3 -14.88 -14.40 74.38
CA HIS A 3 -15.29 -12.99 74.33
C HIS A 3 -15.69 -12.64 72.89
N ASN A 4 -16.90 -12.11 72.71
CA ASN A 4 -17.30 -11.41 71.49
C ASN A 4 -16.94 -9.92 71.63
N LEU A 5 -16.07 -9.45 70.74
CA LEU A 5 -15.67 -8.06 70.59
C LEU A 5 -16.45 -7.48 69.41
N LEU A 6 -17.42 -6.59 69.69
CA LEU A 6 -18.09 -5.78 68.68
C LEU A 6 -17.24 -4.54 68.41
N VAL A 7 -16.83 -4.37 67.16
CA VAL A 7 -16.19 -3.17 66.63
C VAL A 7 -17.25 -2.39 65.86
N GLU A 8 -17.66 -1.23 66.37
CA GLU A 8 -18.44 -0.26 65.61
C GLU A 8 -17.51 0.53 64.69
N VAL A 9 -17.79 0.47 63.38
CA VAL A 9 -17.13 1.27 62.35
C VAL A 9 -18.03 2.47 62.04
N THR A 10 -17.63 3.68 62.42
CA THR A 10 -18.30 4.91 62.03
C THR A 10 -17.83 5.35 60.65
N ASN A 11 -18.73 5.23 59.66
CA ASN A 11 -18.56 5.79 58.31
C ASN A 11 -18.80 7.31 58.33
N ASN A 12 -17.73 8.10 58.26
CA ASN A 12 -17.82 9.54 57.95
C ASN A 12 -17.85 9.73 56.43
N GLY A 13 -19.05 9.68 55.85
CA GLY A 13 -19.28 10.05 54.46
C GLY A 13 -19.40 11.58 54.31
N THR A 14 -18.37 12.24 53.80
CA THR A 14 -18.47 13.62 53.29
C THR A 14 -19.13 13.59 51.91
N GLY A 15 -20.45 13.43 51.89
CA GLY A 15 -21.28 13.53 50.70
C GLY A 15 -21.49 14.98 50.27
N VAL A 16 -21.64 15.20 48.96
CA VAL A 16 -21.85 16.49 48.27
C VAL A 16 -23.18 17.18 48.69
N GLU A 17 -23.96 16.55 49.57
CA GLU A 17 -25.29 16.97 49.99
C GLU A 17 -25.32 18.17 50.96
N ASN A 18 -24.16 18.60 51.48
CA ASN A 18 -24.06 19.73 52.42
C ASN A 18 -23.60 21.06 51.79
N LEU A 19 -23.57 21.16 50.45
CA LEU A 19 -23.25 22.43 49.80
C LEU A 19 -24.43 23.40 49.91
N PRO A 20 -24.24 24.60 50.49
CA PRO A 20 -25.31 25.58 50.58
C PRO A 20 -25.82 25.95 49.18
N TRP A 21 -27.14 25.97 48.98
CA TRP A 21 -27.77 26.26 47.68
C TRP A 21 -27.31 27.58 47.04
N TRP A 22 -26.88 28.56 47.86
CA TRP A 22 -26.32 29.83 47.37
C TRP A 22 -24.99 29.66 46.61
N SER A 23 -24.21 28.60 46.88
CA SER A 23 -22.97 28.32 46.18
C SER A 23 -23.19 27.96 44.71
N ILE A 24 -24.31 27.29 44.40
CA ILE A 24 -24.75 26.98 43.03
C ILE A 24 -25.06 28.27 42.27
N LEU A 25 -25.71 29.23 42.91
CA LEU A 25 -26.01 30.53 42.31
C LEU A 25 -24.75 31.33 41.98
N ILE A 26 -23.74 31.30 42.85
CA ILE A 26 -22.45 31.95 42.59
C ILE A 26 -21.77 31.29 41.38
N PHE A 27 -21.79 29.96 41.29
CA PHE A 27 -21.19 29.25 40.17
C PHE A 27 -21.84 29.61 38.84
N ILE A 28 -23.18 29.69 38.80
CA ILE A 28 -23.94 30.11 37.61
C ILE A 28 -23.61 31.56 37.24
N ALA A 29 -23.52 32.46 38.22
CA ALA A 29 -23.16 33.86 37.98
C ALA A 29 -21.76 33.99 37.37
N VAL A 30 -20.77 33.22 37.85
CA VAL A 30 -19.40 33.21 37.31
C VAL A 30 -19.38 32.70 35.86
N VAL A 31 -20.13 31.63 35.54
CA VAL A 31 -20.23 31.10 34.18
C VAL A 31 -20.86 32.13 33.23
N LEU A 32 -21.92 32.82 33.65
CA LEU A 32 -22.57 33.86 32.85
C LEU A 32 -21.64 35.05 32.57
N ILE A 33 -20.88 35.50 33.57
CA ILE A 33 -19.88 36.57 33.39
C ILE A 33 -18.79 36.11 32.40
N ALA A 34 -18.29 34.88 32.53
CA ALA A 34 -17.30 34.34 31.60
C ALA A 34 -17.81 34.30 30.15
N LEU A 35 -19.07 33.92 29.93
CA LEU A 35 -19.68 33.89 28.59
C LEU A 35 -19.76 35.27 27.93
N VAL A 36 -19.96 36.35 28.71
CA VAL A 36 -20.02 37.74 28.21
C VAL A 36 -18.62 38.30 27.90
N PHE A 37 -17.60 37.94 28.69
CA PHE A 37 -16.24 38.43 28.50
C PHE A 37 -15.43 37.69 27.44
N ILE A 38 -15.84 36.48 27.03
CA ILE A 38 -15.19 35.76 25.91
C ILE A 38 -15.61 36.42 24.58
N PRO A 39 -14.67 36.95 23.77
CA PRO A 39 -15.00 37.62 22.52
C PRO A 39 -15.33 36.60 21.41
N TRP A 40 -16.56 36.08 21.42
CA TRP A 40 -17.07 35.08 20.45
C TRP A 40 -16.95 35.53 18.98
N SER A 41 -16.88 36.84 18.71
CA SER A 41 -16.72 37.39 17.36
C SER A 41 -15.37 37.04 16.71
N LYS A 42 -14.31 36.80 17.49
CA LYS A 42 -12.97 36.43 16.97
C LYS A 42 -12.82 34.94 16.64
N ILE A 43 -13.78 34.10 17.03
CA ILE A 43 -13.75 32.64 16.79
C ILE A 43 -14.45 32.28 15.47
N LYS A 44 -15.48 33.02 15.06
CA LYS A 44 -16.20 32.75 13.80
C LYS A 44 -15.35 33.01 12.54
N THR A 45 -14.54 34.07 12.52
CA THR A 45 -13.74 34.42 11.33
C THR A 45 -12.67 33.38 10.98
N LYS A 46 -12.15 32.62 11.96
CA LYS A 46 -11.17 31.55 11.70
C LYS A 46 -11.77 30.28 11.08
N ILE A 47 -13.08 30.09 11.16
CA ILE A 47 -13.76 28.89 10.62
C ILE A 47 -14.09 29.07 9.14
N ASP A 48 -14.47 30.29 8.73
CA ASP A 48 -14.84 30.59 7.35
C ASP A 48 -13.61 30.72 6.43
N ASP A 49 -12.50 31.29 6.92
CA ASP A 49 -11.22 31.35 6.19
C ASP A 49 -10.63 29.95 5.89
N ARG A 50 -10.96 28.93 6.70
CA ARG A 50 -10.55 27.54 6.47
C ARG A 50 -11.37 26.82 5.40
N LYS A 51 -12.61 27.27 5.14
CA LYS A 51 -13.45 26.67 4.09
C LYS A 51 -13.12 27.22 2.71
N GLN A 52 -12.77 28.50 2.59
CA GLN A 52 -12.42 29.09 1.29
C GLN A 52 -11.04 28.67 0.77
N LYS A 53 -10.06 28.38 1.65
CA LYS A 53 -8.73 27.91 1.23
C LYS A 53 -8.67 26.47 0.72
N LYS A 54 -9.74 25.67 0.85
CA LYS A 54 -9.75 24.25 0.50
C LYS A 54 -10.21 23.96 -0.95
N THR A 55 -10.65 24.98 -1.68
CA THR A 55 -11.28 24.79 -3.01
C THR A 55 -10.36 25.16 -4.18
N GLU A 56 -9.30 25.95 -3.99
CA GLU A 56 -8.49 26.47 -5.11
C GLU A 56 -7.08 25.87 -5.28
N THR A 57 -6.62 24.96 -4.43
CA THR A 57 -5.28 24.35 -4.58
C THR A 57 -5.36 22.88 -4.98
N LYS A 58 -5.99 22.64 -6.15
CA LYS A 58 -5.87 21.39 -6.91
C LYS A 58 -4.81 21.59 -7.99
N GLN A 59 -3.54 21.72 -7.60
CA GLN A 59 -2.40 21.57 -8.52
C GLN A 59 -1.15 21.14 -7.76
N LEU A 60 -0.71 19.93 -8.11
CA LEU A 60 0.58 19.26 -7.88
C LEU A 60 1.64 20.04 -7.10
N GLN A 61 1.88 19.62 -5.85
CA GLN A 61 3.20 19.69 -5.20
C GLN A 61 3.49 18.35 -4.51
N PRO A 62 4.76 17.88 -4.51
CA PRO A 62 5.14 16.65 -3.83
C PRO A 62 4.91 16.79 -2.31
N PRO A 63 4.57 15.69 -1.61
CA PRO A 63 4.16 15.77 -0.21
C PRO A 63 5.29 16.36 0.64
N SER A 64 4.96 17.47 1.31
CA SER A 64 5.86 18.15 2.23
C SER A 64 6.21 17.24 3.41
N LYS A 65 7.41 17.43 3.97
CA LYS A 65 8.07 16.63 5.02
C LYS A 65 7.37 16.60 6.39
N ASN A 66 6.06 16.75 6.47
CA ASN A 66 5.30 16.77 7.72
C ASN A 66 4.05 15.89 7.67
N ALA A 67 4.20 14.65 7.18
CA ALA A 67 3.18 13.60 7.36
C ALA A 67 3.10 13.08 8.81
N HIS A 68 3.78 13.70 9.77
CA HIS A 68 3.85 13.24 11.16
C HIS A 68 2.64 13.61 12.05
N SER A 69 1.57 14.23 11.52
CA SER A 69 0.43 14.65 12.36
C SER A 69 -0.68 13.62 12.52
N ALA A 70 -0.65 12.49 11.79
CA ALA A 70 -1.49 11.32 12.08
C ALA A 70 -0.87 10.35 13.10
N PHE A 71 0.25 10.73 13.74
CA PHE A 71 1.09 9.85 14.57
C PHE A 71 0.84 9.94 16.08
N PHE A 72 -0.12 10.76 16.54
CA PHE A 72 -0.43 10.82 17.97
C PHE A 72 -1.46 9.74 18.31
N GLY A 73 -0.99 8.72 19.03
CA GLY A 73 -1.80 7.61 19.52
C GLY A 73 -3.10 8.09 20.15
N ILE A 74 -4.20 7.45 19.77
CA ILE A 74 -5.48 7.57 20.44
C ILE A 74 -5.28 7.03 21.86
N TYR A 75 -5.10 7.93 22.83
CA TYR A 75 -5.10 7.58 24.24
C TYR A 75 -6.53 7.23 24.64
N ASN A 76 -6.85 5.94 24.69
CA ASN A 76 -8.05 5.49 25.39
C ASN A 76 -7.89 5.87 26.87
N TRP A 77 -8.78 6.74 27.36
CA TRP A 77 -8.82 7.28 28.73
C TRP A 77 -8.89 6.17 29.82
N PHE A 78 -9.17 4.92 29.46
CA PHE A 78 -9.18 3.77 30.36
C PHE A 78 -8.03 2.79 30.07
N GLY A 79 -6.88 3.03 30.69
CA GLY A 79 -6.14 2.02 31.46
C GLY A 79 -5.43 0.86 30.74
N LYS A 80 -5.44 0.73 29.41
CA LYS A 80 -4.54 -0.22 28.72
C LYS A 80 -3.64 0.55 27.76
N LYS A 81 -2.37 0.71 28.15
CA LYS A 81 -1.28 1.16 27.28
C LYS A 81 -1.01 0.09 26.21
N GLN A 82 -1.91 -0.08 25.26
CA GLN A 82 -1.52 -0.58 23.96
C GLN A 82 -0.92 0.63 23.24
N ALA A 83 0.42 0.75 23.28
CA ALA A 83 1.09 1.53 22.26
C ALA A 83 0.55 1.01 20.92
N MET A 84 -0.05 1.87 20.10
CA MET A 84 -0.37 1.50 18.73
C MET A 84 0.97 1.17 18.06
N ARG A 85 1.35 -0.11 18.10
CA ARG A 85 2.45 -0.62 17.30
C ARG A 85 1.97 -0.46 15.88
N LEU A 86 2.57 0.48 15.17
CA LEU A 86 2.29 0.71 13.76
C LEU A 86 2.67 -0.56 13.03
N GLN A 87 1.67 -1.39 12.76
CA GLN A 87 1.87 -2.61 12.02
C GLN A 87 2.31 -2.25 10.61
N ARG A 88 3.48 -2.72 10.22
CA ARG A 88 3.97 -2.53 8.85
C ARG A 88 3.17 -3.41 7.93
N THR A 89 2.44 -2.77 7.02
CA THR A 89 1.56 -3.46 6.07
C THR A 89 1.83 -2.95 4.67
N VAL A 90 1.59 -3.82 3.69
CA VAL A 90 1.73 -3.49 2.26
C VAL A 90 0.45 -3.84 1.54
N TYR A 91 0.09 -3.02 0.57
CA TYR A 91 -1.01 -3.24 -0.35
C TYR A 91 -0.44 -3.79 -1.67
N VAL A 92 -0.97 -4.93 -2.10
CA VAL A 92 -0.57 -5.56 -3.36
C VAL A 92 -1.35 -4.94 -4.50
N GLN A 93 -0.68 -4.17 -5.35
CA GLN A 93 -1.32 -3.53 -6.49
C GLN A 93 -1.75 -4.56 -7.54
N GLU A 94 -2.97 -4.42 -8.05
CA GLU A 94 -3.46 -5.23 -9.16
C GLU A 94 -2.71 -4.96 -10.47
N LEU A 95 -2.43 -6.03 -11.22
CA LEU A 95 -1.82 -5.99 -12.54
C LEU A 95 -2.71 -6.62 -13.60
N GLU A 96 -2.69 -6.04 -14.79
CA GLU A 96 -3.49 -6.50 -15.93
C GLU A 96 -3.06 -7.90 -16.41
N ASP A 97 -1.78 -8.26 -16.28
CA ASP A 97 -1.19 -9.50 -16.75
C ASP A 97 -0.72 -10.40 -15.60
N ALA A 98 -1.37 -10.31 -14.45
CA ALA A 98 -1.05 -11.12 -13.28
C ALA A 98 -1.18 -12.63 -13.57
N CYS A 99 -0.21 -13.40 -13.08
CA CYS A 99 -0.25 -14.85 -13.17
C CYS A 99 -1.30 -15.44 -12.20
N GLN A 100 -1.65 -16.70 -12.40
CA GLN A 100 -2.62 -17.40 -11.56
C GLN A 100 -2.19 -17.50 -10.09
N LEU A 101 -0.88 -17.57 -9.80
CA LEU A 101 -0.37 -17.67 -8.43
C LEU A 101 -0.50 -16.34 -7.67
N CYS A 102 -0.35 -15.20 -8.35
CA CYS A 102 -0.34 -13.90 -7.69
C CYS A 102 -1.72 -13.25 -7.56
N ARG A 103 -2.66 -13.54 -8.48
CA ARG A 103 -4.04 -13.00 -8.46
C ARG A 103 -4.74 -13.08 -7.10
N PRO A 104 -4.63 -14.17 -6.31
CA PRO A 104 -5.28 -14.26 -5.01
C PRO A 104 -4.83 -13.19 -4.01
N PHE A 105 -3.67 -12.56 -4.21
CA PHE A 105 -3.12 -11.55 -3.30
C PHE A 105 -3.39 -10.12 -3.77
N GLU A 106 -3.81 -9.92 -5.01
CA GLU A 106 -4.08 -8.60 -5.57
C GLU A 106 -5.22 -7.89 -4.83
N ASN A 107 -5.05 -6.57 -4.70
CA ASN A 107 -5.95 -5.69 -3.98
C ASN A 107 -6.16 -6.06 -2.49
N LYS A 108 -5.22 -6.81 -1.90
CA LYS A 108 -5.21 -7.14 -0.46
C LYS A 108 -4.11 -6.41 0.27
N VAL A 109 -4.31 -6.24 1.57
CA VAL A 109 -3.30 -5.75 2.50
C VAL A 109 -2.65 -6.95 3.20
N LEU A 110 -1.32 -7.01 3.16
CA LEU A 110 -0.50 -8.03 3.78
C LEU A 110 0.29 -7.43 4.94
N SER A 111 0.42 -8.16 6.05
CA SER A 111 1.30 -7.80 7.16
C SER A 111 2.76 -8.17 6.87
N LEU A 112 3.69 -7.27 7.12
CA LEU A 112 5.13 -7.60 7.13
C LEU A 112 5.59 -8.19 8.47
N GLU A 113 4.75 -8.14 9.50
CA GLU A 113 4.98 -8.74 10.82
C GLU A 113 4.04 -9.93 11.02
N ASP A 114 4.37 -10.83 11.94
CA ASP A 114 3.45 -11.91 12.35
C ASP A 114 2.18 -11.30 12.95
N ASP A 115 1.03 -11.62 12.34
CA ASP A 115 -0.30 -11.18 12.78
C ASP A 115 -1.30 -12.32 12.54
N ASP A 116 -2.21 -12.50 13.49
CA ASP A 116 -3.29 -13.49 13.45
C ASP A 116 -4.53 -12.97 12.70
N LYS A 117 -4.64 -11.65 12.49
CA LYS A 117 -5.85 -11.02 11.94
C LYS A 117 -5.85 -10.85 10.44
N ILE A 118 -4.67 -10.62 9.85
CA ILE A 118 -4.50 -10.43 8.41
C ILE A 118 -3.40 -11.36 7.89
N MET A 119 -3.50 -11.72 6.62
CA MET A 119 -2.50 -12.54 5.97
C MET A 119 -1.13 -11.86 6.02
N THR A 120 -0.09 -12.61 6.39
CA THR A 120 1.27 -12.10 6.38
C THR A 120 1.91 -12.26 5.00
N MET A 121 2.90 -11.41 4.68
CA MET A 121 3.73 -11.54 3.49
C MET A 121 4.40 -12.92 3.43
N LYS A 122 4.83 -13.44 4.59
CA LYS A 122 5.40 -14.79 4.69
C LYS A 122 4.41 -15.86 4.23
N GLN A 123 3.17 -15.82 4.72
CA GLN A 123 2.12 -16.75 4.31
C GLN A 123 1.78 -16.62 2.82
N ALA A 124 1.75 -15.40 2.28
CA ALA A 124 1.52 -15.17 0.86
C ALA A 124 2.64 -15.78 0.00
N ILE A 125 3.91 -15.60 0.40
CA ILE A 125 5.07 -16.19 -0.28
C ILE A 125 5.02 -17.72 -0.24
N GLU A 126 4.66 -18.31 0.91
CA GLU A 126 4.48 -19.77 1.04
C GLU A 126 3.40 -20.31 0.10
N GLN A 127 2.40 -19.49 -0.24
CA GLN A 127 1.34 -19.80 -1.21
C GLN A 127 1.69 -19.45 -2.66
N GLY A 128 2.92 -18.95 -2.92
CA GLY A 128 3.43 -18.68 -4.27
C GLY A 128 3.48 -17.21 -4.68
N TYR A 129 3.18 -16.26 -3.79
CA TYR A 129 3.46 -14.85 -4.05
C TYR A 129 4.97 -14.60 -4.17
N HIS A 130 5.39 -13.62 -4.98
CA HIS A 130 6.81 -13.37 -5.28
C HIS A 130 7.58 -14.58 -5.84
N HIS A 131 6.90 -15.47 -6.58
CA HIS A 131 7.58 -16.53 -7.32
C HIS A 131 8.53 -15.96 -8.40
N LEU A 132 9.39 -16.81 -8.96
CA LEU A 132 10.26 -16.42 -10.07
C LEU A 132 9.42 -15.94 -11.27
N GLY A 133 9.60 -14.70 -11.72
CA GLY A 133 8.77 -14.11 -12.78
C GLY A 133 7.52 -13.36 -12.30
N CYS A 134 7.38 -13.16 -10.99
CA CYS A 134 6.44 -12.21 -10.42
C CYS A 134 6.95 -10.78 -10.60
N HIS A 135 6.09 -9.88 -11.06
CA HIS A 135 6.38 -8.46 -11.27
C HIS A 135 5.40 -7.55 -10.52
N HIS A 136 4.69 -8.10 -9.52
CA HIS A 136 3.82 -7.34 -8.62
C HIS A 136 4.59 -6.25 -7.89
N ILE A 137 3.87 -5.16 -7.63
CA ILE A 137 4.36 -3.99 -6.90
C ILE A 137 3.67 -3.98 -5.54
N ASP A 138 4.47 -4.12 -4.50
CA ASP A 138 4.04 -3.90 -3.12
C ASP A 138 4.14 -2.41 -2.79
N VAL A 139 3.02 -1.83 -2.37
CA VAL A 139 2.94 -0.41 -1.98
C VAL A 139 2.75 -0.33 -0.47
N ASP A 140 3.51 0.52 0.21
CA ASP A 140 3.30 0.76 1.64
C ASP A 140 1.84 1.14 1.92
N TYR A 141 1.19 0.41 2.83
CA TYR A 141 -0.19 0.66 3.22
C TYR A 141 -0.23 1.47 4.51
N PHE A 142 -0.90 2.61 4.45
CA PHE A 142 -1.16 3.48 5.57
C PHE A 142 -2.67 3.58 5.77
N VAL A 143 -3.14 3.19 6.96
CA VAL A 143 -4.56 3.28 7.34
C VAL A 143 -5.05 4.72 7.10
N ASP A 144 -6.23 4.85 6.49
CA ASP A 144 -6.89 6.11 6.11
C ASP A 144 -6.17 6.98 5.05
N LEU A 145 -4.96 6.64 4.63
CA LEU A 145 -4.20 7.39 3.62
C LEU A 145 -4.10 6.64 2.28
N THR A 146 -3.93 5.32 2.33
CA THR A 146 -3.80 4.50 1.12
C THR A 146 -5.20 4.09 0.62
N GLU A 147 -5.56 4.53 -0.59
CA GLU A 147 -6.80 4.15 -1.25
C GLU A 147 -6.63 2.79 -1.98
N ILE A 148 -7.42 1.80 -1.59
CA ILE A 148 -7.48 0.51 -2.26
C ILE A 148 -8.46 0.60 -3.42
N LYS A 149 -7.97 0.41 -4.64
CA LYS A 149 -8.81 0.44 -5.83
C LYS A 149 -9.59 -0.89 -5.95
N PRO A 150 -10.82 -0.84 -6.48
CA PRO A 150 -11.53 -2.07 -6.83
C PRO A 150 -10.83 -2.79 -7.99
N ASN A 151 -11.05 -4.11 -8.08
CA ASN A 151 -10.57 -4.93 -9.19
C ASN A 151 -11.01 -4.32 -10.54
N GLN A 152 -10.05 -4.03 -11.40
CA GLN A 152 -10.28 -3.42 -12.72
C GLN A 152 -10.46 -4.47 -13.81
N TRP A 153 -9.89 -5.66 -13.64
CA TRP A 153 -9.85 -6.68 -14.69
C TRP A 153 -10.43 -8.01 -14.21
N THR A 154 -11.14 -8.71 -15.10
CA THR A 154 -11.63 -10.06 -14.82
C THR A 154 -10.48 -11.08 -14.91
N ASP A 155 -10.68 -12.26 -14.32
CA ASP A 155 -9.68 -13.33 -14.36
C ASP A 155 -9.41 -13.82 -15.79
N GLU A 156 -10.43 -13.84 -16.65
CA GLU A 156 -10.29 -14.21 -18.07
C GLU A 156 -9.44 -13.18 -18.82
N HIS A 157 -9.66 -11.90 -18.55
CA HIS A 157 -8.85 -10.82 -19.12
C HIS A 157 -7.40 -10.94 -18.68
N LYS A 158 -7.15 -11.15 -17.38
CA LYS A 158 -5.80 -11.33 -16.85
C LYS A 158 -5.11 -12.55 -17.45
N GLN A 159 -5.85 -13.65 -17.60
CA GLN A 159 -5.33 -14.87 -18.23
C GLN A 159 -4.96 -14.63 -19.69
N PHE A 160 -5.83 -13.94 -20.43
CA PHE A 160 -5.57 -13.57 -21.82
C PHE A 160 -4.33 -12.68 -21.94
N ARG A 161 -4.25 -11.59 -21.15
CA ARG A 161 -3.12 -10.66 -21.17
C ARG A 161 -1.81 -11.33 -20.77
N ARG A 162 -1.82 -12.17 -19.74
CA ARG A 162 -0.64 -12.99 -19.38
C ARG A 162 -0.21 -13.90 -20.53
N SER A 163 -1.14 -14.50 -21.27
CA SER A 163 -0.80 -15.35 -22.42
C SER A 163 -0.09 -14.58 -23.54
N LEU A 164 -0.43 -13.31 -23.74
CA LEU A 164 0.22 -12.43 -24.71
C LEU A 164 1.64 -12.09 -24.26
N VAL A 165 1.83 -11.77 -22.98
CA VAL A 165 3.16 -11.48 -22.41
C VAL A 165 4.07 -12.72 -22.48
N LEU A 166 3.55 -13.91 -22.22
CA LEU A 166 4.31 -15.16 -22.37
C LEU A 166 4.69 -15.45 -23.83
N LYS A 167 3.81 -15.13 -24.80
CA LYS A 167 4.13 -15.22 -26.22
C LYS A 167 5.22 -14.23 -26.62
N GLN A 168 5.14 -12.98 -26.14
CA GLN A 168 6.21 -11.99 -26.34
C GLN A 168 7.54 -12.51 -25.79
N PHE A 169 7.55 -13.00 -24.54
CA PHE A 169 8.75 -13.53 -23.90
C PHE A 169 9.38 -14.67 -24.70
N LYS A 170 8.57 -15.55 -25.30
CA LYS A 170 9.06 -16.62 -26.17
C LYS A 170 9.76 -16.09 -27.41
N ILE A 171 9.21 -15.07 -28.07
CA ILE A 171 9.85 -14.44 -29.24
C ILE A 171 11.17 -13.76 -28.83
N GLU A 172 11.19 -13.09 -27.67
CA GLU A 172 12.41 -12.48 -27.10
C GLU A 172 13.48 -13.54 -26.81
N ASP A 173 13.10 -14.71 -26.30
CA ASP A 173 14.01 -15.83 -26.03
C ASP A 173 14.62 -16.41 -27.31
N GLU A 174 13.79 -16.69 -28.33
CA GLU A 174 14.25 -17.13 -29.64
C GLU A 174 15.22 -16.11 -30.28
N LEU A 175 14.97 -14.82 -30.07
CA LEU A 175 15.85 -13.75 -30.54
C LEU A 175 17.19 -13.73 -29.79
N ARG A 176 17.18 -13.91 -28.46
CA ARG A 176 18.41 -14.05 -27.66
C ARG A 176 19.24 -15.24 -28.13
N ASP A 177 18.61 -16.38 -28.38
CA ASP A 177 19.29 -17.60 -28.85
C ASP A 177 19.95 -17.39 -30.21
N LEU A 178 19.28 -16.70 -31.14
CA LEU A 178 19.87 -16.36 -32.44
C LEU A 178 21.06 -15.41 -32.29
N LYS A 179 20.96 -14.41 -31.42
CA LYS A 179 22.07 -13.47 -31.12
C LYS A 179 23.24 -14.19 -30.46
N TYR A 180 22.97 -15.09 -29.52
CA TYR A 180 23.99 -15.96 -28.91
C TYR A 180 24.71 -16.83 -29.94
N GLN A 181 23.95 -17.43 -30.88
CA GLN A 181 24.51 -18.25 -31.96
C GLN A 181 25.38 -17.45 -32.94
N LEU A 182 25.06 -16.17 -33.13
CA LEU A 182 25.86 -15.27 -33.96
C LEU A 182 27.18 -14.93 -33.26
N ASP A 183 27.15 -14.63 -31.96
CA ASP A 183 28.32 -14.20 -31.18
C ASP A 183 29.32 -15.34 -30.88
N ASN A 184 28.83 -16.56 -30.59
CA ASN A 184 29.69 -17.64 -30.09
C ASN A 184 30.45 -18.46 -31.14
N ARG A 185 30.46 -18.09 -32.44
CA ARG A 185 31.11 -18.92 -33.46
C ARG A 185 32.49 -18.43 -33.88
N LYS A 186 33.51 -19.12 -33.38
CA LYS A 186 34.92 -18.95 -33.74
C LYS A 186 35.22 -19.23 -35.22
N ILE A 187 34.40 -20.03 -35.93
CA ILE A 187 34.52 -20.27 -37.38
C ILE A 187 33.11 -20.55 -37.94
N MET A 188 32.55 -19.61 -38.69
CA MET A 188 31.29 -19.79 -39.41
C MET A 188 31.46 -19.29 -40.84
N SER A 189 30.90 -20.01 -41.82
CA SER A 189 30.91 -19.53 -43.22
C SER A 189 30.09 -18.25 -43.33
N LYS A 190 30.53 -17.30 -44.16
CA LYS A 190 29.81 -16.05 -44.45
C LYS A 190 28.34 -16.26 -44.85
N GLN A 191 28.02 -17.36 -45.54
CA GLN A 191 26.64 -17.70 -45.89
C GLN A 191 25.77 -17.95 -44.65
N LYS A 192 26.22 -18.82 -43.73
CA LYS A 192 25.51 -19.09 -42.47
C LYS A 192 25.37 -17.86 -41.59
N GLU A 193 26.36 -16.97 -41.59
CA GLU A 193 26.29 -15.67 -40.91
C GLU A 193 25.16 -14.81 -41.46
N ASN A 194 25.12 -14.63 -42.78
CA ASN A 194 24.05 -13.90 -43.46
C ASN A 194 22.67 -14.53 -43.19
N ASP A 195 22.59 -15.86 -43.14
CA ASP A 195 21.35 -16.57 -42.84
C ASP A 195 20.87 -16.32 -41.40
N LEU A 196 21.79 -16.27 -40.42
CA LEU A 196 21.46 -15.91 -39.04
C LEU A 196 21.01 -14.45 -38.91
N ILE A 197 21.70 -13.52 -39.56
CA ILE A 197 21.32 -12.10 -39.57
C ILE A 197 19.90 -11.93 -40.13
N LYS A 198 19.58 -12.59 -41.25
CA LYS A 198 18.22 -12.57 -41.81
C LYS A 198 17.18 -13.15 -40.86
N LYS A 199 17.50 -14.22 -40.13
CA LYS A 199 16.60 -14.79 -39.11
C LYS A 199 16.37 -13.83 -37.96
N ILE A 200 17.42 -13.16 -37.48
CA ILE A 200 17.33 -12.12 -36.43
C ILE A 200 16.42 -11.00 -36.91
N GLU A 201 16.66 -10.42 -38.09
CA GLU A 201 15.82 -9.35 -38.66
C GLU A 201 14.36 -9.79 -38.81
N THR A 202 14.12 -11.04 -39.23
CA THR A 202 12.77 -11.59 -39.37
C THR A 202 12.07 -11.69 -38.02
N LYS A 203 12.77 -12.19 -36.99
CA LYS A 203 12.25 -12.29 -35.63
C LYS A 203 12.04 -10.94 -34.96
N GLU A 204 12.90 -9.95 -35.23
CA GLU A 204 12.69 -8.58 -34.74
C GLU A 204 11.44 -7.94 -35.36
N LYS A 205 11.20 -8.14 -36.67
CA LYS A 205 9.97 -7.70 -37.33
C LYS A 205 8.73 -8.41 -36.78
N GLU A 206 8.83 -9.72 -36.53
CA GLU A 206 7.78 -10.50 -35.89
C GLU A 206 7.44 -9.96 -34.50
N LEU A 207 8.45 -9.69 -33.66
CA LEU A 207 8.29 -9.12 -32.33
C LEU A 207 7.61 -7.75 -32.37
N VAL A 208 8.08 -6.84 -33.23
CA VAL A 208 7.48 -5.50 -33.39
C VAL A 208 6.01 -5.61 -33.78
N LYS A 209 5.71 -6.40 -34.81
CA LYS A 209 4.32 -6.61 -35.28
C LYS A 209 3.45 -7.23 -34.18
N PHE A 210 3.99 -8.17 -33.41
CA PHE A 210 3.27 -8.81 -32.30
C PHE A 210 2.97 -7.79 -31.19
N ILE A 211 3.94 -6.96 -30.81
CA ILE A 211 3.79 -5.95 -29.77
C ILE A 211 2.77 -4.88 -30.19
N GLU A 212 2.89 -4.34 -31.40
CA GLU A 212 1.97 -3.34 -31.95
C GLU A 212 0.54 -3.88 -32.06
N GLY A 213 0.39 -5.11 -32.57
CA GLY A 213 -0.92 -5.75 -32.73
C GLY A 213 -1.63 -6.10 -31.42
N ASN A 214 -0.92 -6.13 -30.29
CA ASN A 214 -1.46 -6.53 -28.98
C ASN A 214 -1.36 -5.44 -27.91
N ASN A 215 -0.92 -4.23 -28.27
CA ASN A 215 -0.70 -3.12 -27.34
C ASN A 215 0.14 -3.54 -26.12
N LEU A 216 1.31 -4.13 -26.38
CA LEU A 216 2.29 -4.52 -25.36
C LEU A 216 3.43 -3.50 -25.30
N GLN A 217 4.24 -3.55 -24.26
CA GLN A 217 5.46 -2.75 -24.14
C GLN A 217 6.69 -3.59 -24.50
N ARG A 218 7.54 -3.05 -25.38
CA ARG A 218 8.81 -3.68 -25.74
C ARG A 218 9.84 -3.50 -24.62
N ASN A 219 10.46 -4.59 -24.18
CA ASN A 219 11.60 -4.55 -23.28
C ASN A 219 12.88 -4.93 -24.03
N LYS A 220 13.59 -3.92 -24.57
CA LYS A 220 14.84 -4.15 -25.32
C LYS A 220 15.95 -4.77 -24.49
N ALA A 221 15.94 -4.57 -23.16
CA ALA A 221 16.95 -5.16 -22.29
C ALA A 221 16.84 -6.69 -22.28
N ARG A 222 15.61 -7.23 -22.32
CA ARG A 222 15.37 -8.67 -22.39
C ARG A 222 15.85 -9.30 -23.69
N GLU A 223 16.12 -8.55 -24.74
CA GLU A 223 16.59 -9.09 -26.02
C GLU A 223 18.12 -9.34 -26.04
N GLN A 224 18.85 -8.95 -24.99
CA GLN A 224 20.29 -9.16 -24.89
C GLN A 224 20.61 -10.62 -24.56
N TYR A 225 21.56 -11.21 -25.29
CA TYR A 225 21.91 -12.63 -25.14
C TYR A 225 22.71 -12.92 -23.86
N ASN A 226 23.39 -11.92 -23.31
CA ASN A 226 24.23 -12.00 -22.11
C ASN A 226 23.47 -11.62 -20.82
N LEU A 227 22.13 -11.69 -20.85
CA LEU A 227 21.27 -11.38 -19.73
C LEU A 227 21.21 -12.56 -18.74
N SER A 228 21.35 -12.29 -17.44
CA SER A 228 21.17 -13.33 -16.43
C SER A 228 19.72 -13.81 -16.36
N ASP A 229 19.50 -15.05 -15.89
CA ASP A 229 18.15 -15.61 -15.82
C ASP A 229 17.21 -14.78 -14.95
N ILE A 230 17.70 -14.22 -13.84
CA ILE A 230 16.91 -13.33 -12.96
C ILE A 230 16.46 -12.09 -13.73
N GLN A 231 17.37 -11.49 -14.50
CA GLN A 231 17.09 -10.28 -15.27
C GLN A 231 16.10 -10.51 -16.43
N LYS A 232 15.92 -11.75 -16.90
CA LYS A 232 14.90 -12.08 -17.92
C LYS A 232 13.48 -11.82 -17.41
N PHE A 233 13.30 -11.87 -16.09
CA PHE A 233 12.00 -11.84 -15.44
C PHE A 233 11.66 -10.51 -14.75
N THR A 234 12.66 -9.66 -14.50
CA THR A 234 12.50 -8.27 -14.05
C THR A 234 12.23 -7.32 -15.21
#